data_AF-A0A956AFK7-F1
#
_entry.id   AF-A0A956AFK7-F1
#
_cell.length_a   1.000
_cell.length_b   1.000
_cell.length_c   1.000
_cell.angle_alpha   90.00
_cell.angle_beta   90.00
_cell.angle_gamma   90.00
#
_symmetry.space_group_name_H-M   'P 1'
#
loop_
_entity.id
_entity.type
_entity.pdbx_description
1 polymer ?
#
loop_
_entity_poly.entity_id
_entity_poly.type
_entity_poly.pdbx_seq_one_letter_code
_entity_poly.pdbx_strand_id
1 'polypeptide(L)' 'ARAAAPAPEAAAPDPAAEAFFAALAPEGRLVIRYVFTDGVRPDRVAEILDLSRARVDHWIEVARAQARRAQGLETTGESP' A
#
# COMPACT_ATOMS: atom_id res chain seq x y z
N ALA A 1 -37.99 -6.69 10.14
CA ALA A 1 -37.20 -5.81 9.27
C ALA A 1 -35.73 -6.20 9.42
N ARG A 2 -35.05 -6.59 8.34
CA ARG A 2 -33.63 -6.98 8.36
C ARG A 2 -32.81 -5.70 8.25
N ALA A 3 -32.10 -5.32 9.30
CA ALA A 3 -31.24 -4.14 9.29
C ALA A 3 -30.15 -4.31 8.21
N ALA A 4 -30.14 -3.42 7.22
CA ALA A 4 -29.05 -3.32 6.28
C ALA A 4 -27.80 -2.87 7.05
N ALA A 5 -26.73 -3.66 7.01
CA ALA A 5 -25.45 -3.24 7.55
C ALA A 5 -25.03 -1.94 6.84
N PRO A 6 -24.55 -0.92 7.56
CA PRO A 6 -24.04 0.29 6.92
C PRO A 6 -22.93 -0.11 5.95
N ALA A 7 -22.99 0.39 4.72
CA ALA A 7 -21.88 0.30 3.78
C ALA A 7 -20.60 0.77 4.50
N PRO A 8 -19.43 0.14 4.28
CA PRO A 8 -18.20 0.65 4.85
C PRO A 8 -18.02 2.07 4.30
N GLU A 9 -18.29 3.05 5.17
CA GLU A 9 -17.98 4.44 4.92
C GLU A 9 -16.50 4.46 4.55
N ALA A 10 -16.19 4.94 3.34
CA ALA A 10 -14.83 5.02 2.85
C ALA A 10 -14.06 5.85 3.87
N ALA A 11 -13.34 5.17 4.77
CA ALA A 11 -12.55 5.81 5.80
C ALA A 11 -11.68 6.83 5.10
N ALA A 12 -11.77 8.10 5.52
CA ALA A 12 -10.96 9.17 4.96
C ALA A 12 -9.50 8.68 4.90
N PRO A 13 -8.79 8.89 3.77
CA PRO A 13 -7.44 8.41 3.63
C PRO A 13 -6.62 8.92 4.81
N ASP A 14 -5.93 8.01 5.49
CA ASP A 14 -5.13 8.36 6.65
C ASP A 14 -4.11 9.45 6.23
N PRO A 15 -4.04 10.59 6.93
CA PRO A 15 -3.19 11.71 6.51
C PRO A 15 -1.70 11.35 6.53
N ALA A 16 -1.28 10.37 7.34
CA ALA A 16 0.08 9.85 7.32
C ALA A 16 0.31 8.92 6.12
N ALA A 17 -0.71 8.17 5.68
CA ALA A 17 -0.67 7.46 4.41
C ALA A 17 -0.56 8.44 3.23
N GLU A 18 -1.34 9.52 3.19
CA GLU A 18 -1.23 10.54 2.14
C GLU A 18 0.15 11.21 2.12
N ALA A 19 0.69 11.62 3.28
CA ALA A 19 2.03 12.19 3.37
C ALA A 19 3.12 11.21 2.91
N PHE A 20 2.98 9.93 3.27
CA PHE A 20 3.87 8.88 2.81
C PHE A 20 3.81 8.71 1.29
N PHE A 21 2.62 8.59 0.72
CA PHE A 21 2.44 8.52 -0.73
C PHE A 21 3.01 9.77 -1.41
N ALA A 22 2.77 10.98 -0.86
CA ALA A 22 3.31 12.24 -1.35
C ALA A 22 4.85 12.34 -1.26
N ALA A 23 5.48 11.60 -0.35
CA ALA A 23 6.94 11.51 -0.23
C ALA A 23 7.56 10.39 -1.10
N LEU A 24 6.76 9.42 -1.58
CA LEU A 24 7.26 8.37 -2.46
C LEU A 24 7.70 8.93 -3.82
N ALA A 25 8.73 8.29 -4.37
CA ALA A 25 9.12 8.49 -5.75
C ALA A 25 7.95 8.19 -6.71
N PRO A 26 7.85 8.89 -7.85
CA PRO A 26 6.75 8.71 -8.81
C PRO A 26 6.56 7.25 -9.23
N GLU A 27 7.66 6.52 -9.43
CA GLU A 27 7.64 5.11 -9.81
C GLU A 27 7.09 4.23 -8.70
N GLY A 28 7.39 4.53 -7.44
CA GLY A 28 6.87 3.80 -6.29
C GLY A 28 5.35 3.90 -6.18
N ARG A 29 4.79 5.10 -6.44
CA ARG A 29 3.32 5.27 -6.48
C ARG A 29 2.68 4.45 -7.58
N LEU A 30 3.28 4.43 -8.76
CA LEU A 30 2.79 3.66 -9.90
C LEU A 30 2.83 2.15 -9.61
N VAL A 31 3.92 1.66 -9.04
CA VAL A 31 4.03 0.25 -8.63
C VAL A 31 2.92 -0.10 -7.63
N ILE A 32 2.71 0.72 -6.61
CA ILE A 32 1.71 0.45 -5.58
C ILE A 32 0.30 0.47 -6.18
N ARG A 33 0.00 1.44 -7.03
CA ARG A 33 -1.28 1.49 -7.76
C ARG A 33 -1.48 0.23 -8.60
N TYR A 34 -0.52 -0.11 -9.47
CA TYR A 34 -0.69 -1.26 -10.36
C TYR A 34 -0.86 -2.58 -9.59
N VAL A 35 -0.08 -2.80 -8.54
CA VAL A 35 -0.12 -4.05 -7.78
C VAL A 35 -1.34 -4.13 -6.88
N PHE A 36 -1.62 -3.10 -6.09
CA PHE A 36 -2.63 -3.16 -5.02
C PHE A 36 -4.00 -2.60 -5.43
N THR A 37 -4.04 -1.67 -6.40
CA THR A 37 -5.29 -1.09 -6.90
C THR A 37 -5.76 -1.81 -8.17
N ASP A 38 -4.87 -1.96 -9.15
CA ASP A 38 -5.23 -2.53 -10.45
C ASP A 38 -5.05 -4.06 -10.50
N GLY A 39 -4.46 -4.68 -9.48
CA GLY A 39 -4.27 -6.13 -9.37
C GLY A 39 -3.28 -6.73 -10.38
N VAL A 40 -2.39 -5.91 -10.95
CA VAL A 40 -1.39 -6.32 -11.94
C VAL A 40 -0.28 -7.11 -11.25
N ARG A 41 0.13 -8.22 -11.86
CA ARG A 41 1.23 -9.04 -11.32
C ARG A 41 2.56 -8.25 -11.29
N PRO A 42 3.38 -8.39 -10.24
CA PRO A 42 4.66 -7.68 -10.11
C PRO A 42 5.60 -7.85 -11.32
N ASP A 43 5.65 -9.04 -11.93
CA ASP A 43 6.42 -9.28 -13.16
C ASP A 43 5.98 -8.36 -14.30
N ARG A 44 4.67 -8.19 -14.46
CA ARG A 44 4.12 -7.36 -15.53
C ARG A 44 4.30 -5.88 -15.24
N VAL A 45 4.27 -5.48 -13.97
CA VAL A 45 4.59 -4.11 -13.55
C VAL A 45 6.04 -3.76 -13.84
N ALA A 46 6.97 -4.69 -13.61
CA ALA A 46 8.38 -4.52 -13.94
C ALA A 46 8.56 -4.26 -15.45
N GLU A 47 7.84 -4.99 -16.31
CA GLU A 47 7.85 -4.77 -17.76
C GLU A 47 7.19 -3.43 -18.17
N ILE A 48 6.04 -3.08 -17.59
CA ILE A 48 5.29 -1.85 -17.94
C ILE A 48 6.10 -0.59 -17.58
N LEU A 49 6.79 -0.62 -16.44
CA LEU A 49 7.51 0.53 -15.90
C LEU A 49 9.00 0.52 -16.24
N ASP A 50 9.47 -0.47 -17.01
CA ASP A 50 10.90 -0.69 -17.30
C ASP A 50 11.76 -0.68 -16.02
N LEU A 51 11.29 -1.40 -14.99
CA LEU A 51 11.95 -1.50 -13.68
C LEU A 51 12.51 -2.90 -13.48
N SER A 52 13.56 -3.00 -12.66
CA SER A 52 14.00 -4.30 -12.18
C SER A 52 12.96 -4.92 -11.25
N ARG A 53 12.85 -6.26 -11.28
CA ARG A 53 11.97 -7.00 -10.38
C ARG A 53 12.24 -6.68 -8.90
N ALA A 54 13.52 -6.57 -8.53
CA ALA A 54 13.94 -6.18 -7.19
C ALA A 54 13.42 -4.81 -6.75
N ARG A 55 13.34 -3.84 -7.68
CA ARG A 55 12.80 -2.50 -7.39
C ARG A 55 11.29 -2.52 -7.20
N VAL A 56 10.59 -3.36 -7.97
CA VAL A 56 9.15 -3.59 -7.77
C VAL A 56 8.88 -4.24 -6.41
N ASP A 57 9.61 -5.29 -6.06
CA ASP A 57 9.48 -5.96 -4.76
C ASP A 57 9.81 -5.02 -3.58
N HIS A 58 10.82 -4.15 -3.72
CA HIS A 58 11.11 -3.12 -2.73
C HIS A 58 9.90 -2.22 -2.45
N TRP A 59 9.23 -1.72 -3.50
CA TRP A 59 8.05 -0.86 -3.33
C TRP A 59 6.86 -1.60 -2.72
N ILE A 60 6.68 -2.89 -3.05
CA ILE A 60 5.66 -3.74 -2.45
C ILE A 60 5.90 -3.89 -0.95
N GLU A 61 7.14 -4.14 -0.54
CA GLU A 61 7.49 -4.26 0.89
C GLU A 61 7.34 -2.94 1.65
N VAL A 62 7.74 -1.82 1.03
CA VAL A 62 7.54 -0.47 1.57
C VAL A 62 6.05 -0.17 1.79
N ALA A 63 5.19 -0.51 0.84
CA ALA A 63 3.74 -0.34 0.98
C ALA A 63 3.13 -1.26 2.06
N ARG A 64 3.56 -2.52 2.14
CA ARG A 64 3.14 -3.47 3.18
C ARG A 64 3.56 -3.02 4.57
N ALA A 65 4.79 -2.53 4.72
CA ALA A 65 5.26 -1.98 5.98
C ALA A 65 4.37 -0.81 6.43
N GLN A 66 4.06 0.12 5.52
CA GLN A 66 3.17 1.23 5.83
C GLN A 66 1.75 0.77 6.19
N ALA A 67 1.20 -0.20 5.47
CA ALA A 67 -0.10 -0.78 5.79
C ALA A 67 -0.12 -1.42 7.19
N ARG A 68 0.95 -2.12 7.58
CA ARG A 68 1.10 -2.67 8.93
C ARG A 68 1.14 -1.58 10.01
N ARG A 69 1.84 -0.46 9.75
CA ARG A 69 1.85 0.71 10.64
C ARG A 69 0.45 1.29 10.83
N ALA A 70 -0.26 1.50 9.73
CA ALA A 70 -1.60 2.10 9.73
C ALA A 70 -2.63 1.21 10.45
N GLN A 71 -2.48 -0.11 10.37
CA GLN A 71 -3.33 -1.07 11.09
C GLN A 71 -2.96 -1.24 12.57
N GLY A 72 -1.94 -0.54 13.06
CA GLY A 72 -1.44 -0.70 14.43
C GLY A 72 -0.89 -2.10 14.70
N LEU A 73 -0.56 -2.88 13.65
CA LEU A 73 0.04 -4.21 13.76
C LEU A 73 1.53 -4.17 14.11
N GLU A 74 2.10 -2.97 14.23
CA GLU A 74 3.36 -2.74 14.94
C GLU A 74 3.11 -2.59 16.46
N THR A 75 2.31 -3.47 17.06
CA THR A 75 2.42 -3.72 18.49
C THR A 75 3.58 -4.68 18.74
N THR A 76 4.52 -4.23 19.56
CA THR A 76 5.46 -5.08 20.32
C THR A 76 6.74 -5.48 19.59
N GLY A 77 7.58 -4.49 19.31
CA GLY A 77 9.03 -4.65 19.20
C GLY A 77 9.81 -3.96 20.33
N GLU A 78 9.12 -3.45 21.36
CA GLU A 78 9.73 -2.86 22.54
C GLU A 78 9.06 -3.43 23.81
N SER A 79 9.74 -4.40 24.43
CA SER A 79 9.76 -4.74 25.88
C SER A 79 10.27 -6.18 26.08
N PRO A 80 11.07 -6.51 27.12
CA PRO A 80 11.72 -5.67 28.14
C PRO A 80 13.23 -5.42 27.92
#